data_AF-A0A7C4H146-F1
#
_entry.id   AF-A0A7C4H146-F1
#
_cell.length_a   1.000
_cell.length_b   1.000
_cell.length_c   1.000
_cell.angle_alpha   90.00
_cell.angle_beta   90.00
_cell.angle_gamma   90.00
#
_symmetry.space_group_name_H-M   'P 1'
#
loop_
_entity.id
_entity.type
_entity.pdbx_description
1 polymer ?
#
loop_
_entity_poly.entity_id
_entity_poly.type
_entity_poly.pdbx_seq_one_letter_code
_entity_poly.pdbx_strand_id
1 'polypeptide(L)' 'MKILFWLLDPSYEVVHGEPQIKLWGIDGEGRRVLLIDHSFKPYFYVLPDPNLALNELVERIKVLSSEDS' A
#
# COMPACT_ATOMS: atom_id res chain seq x y z
N MET A 1 12.03 -9.59 -14.26
CA MET A 1 11.95 -11.03 -13.91
C MET A 1 10.49 -11.46 -13.93
N LYS A 2 10.18 -12.68 -14.35
CA LYS A 2 8.81 -13.24 -14.28
C LYS A 2 8.88 -14.53 -13.46
N ILE A 3 7.94 -14.72 -12.54
CA ILE A 3 7.83 -15.91 -11.70
C ILE A 3 6.38 -16.41 -11.74
N LEU A 4 6.21 -17.73 -11.86
CA LEU A 4 4.92 -18.39 -11.66
C LEU A 4 4.88 -18.90 -10.22
N PHE A 5 3.84 -18.52 -9.48
CA PHE A 5 3.64 -18.97 -8.10
C PHE A 5 2.15 -18.96 -7.77
N TRP A 6 1.77 -19.69 -6.73
CA TRP A 6 0.44 -19.65 -6.13
C TRP A 6 0.50 -18.78 -4.87
N LEU A 7 -0.30 -17.71 -4.86
CA LEU A 7 -0.45 -16.84 -3.70
C LEU A 7 -1.16 -17.61 -2.58
N LEU A 8 -0.56 -17.58 -1.39
CA LEU A 8 -1.15 -18.11 -0.17
C LEU A 8 -1.74 -17.00 0.69
N ASP A 9 -0.99 -15.92 0.90
CA ASP A 9 -1.40 -14.82 1.78
C ASP A 9 -0.74 -13.49 1.34
N PRO A 10 -1.54 -12.43 1.15
CA PRO A 10 -1.05 -11.07 1.04
C PRO A 10 -1.02 -10.36 2.41
N SER A 11 0.05 -9.65 2.70
CA SER A 11 0.18 -8.82 3.91
C SER A 11 0.76 -7.44 3.57
N TYR A 12 0.49 -6.46 4.43
CA TYR A 12 1.03 -5.11 4.36
C TYR A 12 1.82 -4.81 5.62
N GLU A 13 3.06 -4.34 5.46
CA GLU A 13 3.92 -3.93 6.55
C GLU A 13 4.61 -2.61 6.22
N VAL A 14 4.80 -1.75 7.22
CA VAL A 14 5.65 -0.56 7.11
C VAL A 14 6.99 -0.88 7.75
N VAL A 15 8.04 -0.95 6.95
CA VAL A 15 9.39 -1.30 7.40
C VAL A 15 10.32 -0.14 7.12
N HIS A 16 10.91 0.45 8.16
CA HIS A 16 11.73 1.67 8.06
C HIS A 16 11.02 2.85 7.38
N GLY A 17 9.72 3.01 7.61
CA GLY A 17 8.90 4.07 7.01
C GLY A 17 8.40 3.75 5.59
N GLU A 18 8.87 2.67 4.98
CA GLU A 18 8.49 2.28 3.62
C GLU A 18 7.34 1.26 3.63
N PRO A 19 6.22 1.54 2.95
CA PRO A 19 5.14 0.58 2.78
C PRO A 19 5.58 -0.59 1.89
N GLN A 20 5.32 -1.82 2.35
CA GLN A 20 5.64 -3.04 1.63
C GLN A 20 4.41 -3.94 1.53
N ILE A 21 4.06 -4.34 0.31
CA ILE A 21 3.12 -5.43 0.07
C ILE A 21 3.93 -6.72 -0.03
N LYS A 22 3.66 -7.66 0.88
CA LYS A 22 4.30 -8.97 0.92
C LYS A 22 3.33 -10.02 0.43
N LEU A 23 3.75 -10.79 -0.56
CA LEU A 23 2.98 -11.87 -1.16
C LEU A 23 3.68 -13.20 -0.87
N TRP A 24 3.14 -13.95 0.09
CA TRP A 24 3.62 -15.29 0.43
C TRP A 24 3.04 -16.30 -0.53
N GLY A 25 3.85 -17.23 -1.00
CA GLY A 25 3.38 -18.22 -1.95
C GLY A 25 4.25 -19.46 -2.07
N ILE A 26 3.81 -20.35 -2.95
CA ILE A 26 4.55 -21.54 -3.37
C ILE A 26 4.85 -21.43 -4.87
N ASP A 27 6.06 -21.76 -5.30
CA ASP A 27 6.41 -21.78 -6.73
C ASP A 27 6.11 -23.13 -7.42
N GLY A 28 6.37 -23.20 -8.73
CA GLY A 28 6.20 -24.40 -9.57
C GLY A 28 6.88 -25.68 -9.06
N GLU A 29 7.90 -25.54 -8.20
CA GLU A 29 8.68 -26.66 -7.64
C GLU A 29 8.25 -27.00 -6.20
N GLY A 30 7.22 -26.36 -5.66
CA GLY A 30 6.76 -26.57 -4.30
C GLY A 30 7.57 -25.80 -3.25
N ARG A 31 8.46 -24.87 -3.65
CA ARG A 31 9.27 -24.06 -2.72
C ARG A 31 8.47 -22.86 -2.22
N ARG A 32 8.71 -22.48 -0.96
CA ARG A 32 8.16 -21.24 -0.39
C ARG A 32 8.84 -20.02 -0.99
N VAL A 33 8.06 -19.06 -1.43
CA VAL A 33 8.53 -17.79 -2.00
C VAL A 33 7.85 -16.60 -1.32
N LEU A 34 8.57 -15.48 -1.24
CA LEU A 34 8.06 -14.19 -0.79
C LEU A 34 8.39 -13.15 -1.85
N LEU A 35 7.38 -12.48 -2.39
CA LEU A 35 7.55 -11.30 -3.24
C LEU A 35 7.27 -10.06 -2.38
N ILE A 36 8.15 -9.07 -2.46
CA ILE A 36 8.00 -7.78 -1.77
C ILE A 36 7.83 -6.71 -2.85
N ASP A 37 6.68 -6.03 -2.83
CA ASP A 37 6.39 -4.89 -3.70
C ASP A 37 6.46 -3.59 -2.90
N HIS A 38 7.34 -2.69 -3.35
CA HIS A 38 7.57 -1.36 -2.80
C HIS A 38 6.86 -0.25 -3.61
N SER A 39 6.19 -0.60 -4.71
CA SER A 39 5.54 0.37 -5.58
C SER A 39 4.16 0.80 -5.10
N PHE A 40 3.62 0.11 -4.10
CA PHE A 40 2.31 0.41 -3.54
C PHE A 40 2.32 1.75 -2.79
N LYS A 41 1.51 2.69 -3.28
CA LYS A 41 1.26 3.96 -2.60
C LYS A 41 -0.04 3.83 -1.79
N PRO A 42 0.00 3.93 -0.45
CA PRO A 42 -1.21 3.89 0.36
C PRO A 42 -2.17 5.01 -0.03
N TYR A 43 -3.46 4.69 -0.09
CA TYR A 43 -4.53 5.65 -0.31
C TYR A 43 -5.74 5.30 0.54
N PHE A 44 -6.58 6.30 0.82
CA PHE A 44 -7.82 6.14 1.55
C PHE A 44 -8.90 7.00 0.92
N TYR A 45 -10.15 6.64 1.20
CA TYR A 45 -11.32 7.42 0.80
C TYR A 45 -11.82 8.23 1.97
N VAL A 46 -12.31 9.43 1.69
CA VAL A 46 -12.99 10.29 2.66
C VAL A 46 -14.42 10.49 2.22
N LEU A 47 -15.33 10.48 3.19
CA LEU A 47 -16.69 10.96 3.01
C LEU A 47 -16.77 12.38 3.57
N PRO A 48 -16.72 13.43 2.74
CA PRO A 48 -16.76 14.81 3.19
C PRO A 48 -18.13 15.17 3.77
N ASP A 49 -18.16 16.12 4.70
CA ASP A 49 -19.42 16.77 5.10
C ASP A 49 -20.04 17.44 3.86
N PRO A 50 -21.36 17.30 3.62
CA PRO A 50 -22.02 17.91 2.46
C PRO A 50 -21.85 19.43 2.37
N ASN A 51 -21.60 20.11 3.49
CA ASN A 51 -21.42 21.56 3.56
C ASN A 51 -19.96 22.00 3.44
N LEU A 52 -19.02 21.06 3.36
CA LEU A 52 -17.59 21.37 3.24
C LEU A 52 -17.18 21.49 1.78
N ALA A 53 -16.47 22.56 1.45
CA ALA A 53 -15.87 22.70 0.13
C ALA A 53 -14.76 21.67 -0.08
N LEU A 54 -14.89 20.83 -1.13
CA LEU A 54 -13.92 19.77 -1.43
C LEU A 54 -12.49 20.29 -1.60
N ASN A 55 -12.32 21.47 -2.19
CA ASN A 55 -11.00 22.07 -2.40
C ASN A 55 -10.32 22.39 -1.06
N GLU A 56 -11.06 22.89 -0.07
CA GLU A 56 -10.52 23.18 1.27
C GLU A 56 -10.10 21.90 1.99
N LEU A 57 -10.88 20.82 1.84
CA LEU A 57 -10.53 19.52 2.41
C LEU A 57 -9.24 18.96 1.79
N VAL A 58 -9.10 19.04 0.47
CA VAL A 58 -7.92 18.57 -0.25
C VAL A 58 -6.66 19.31 0.22
N GLU A 59 -6.71 20.64 0.32
CA GLU A 59 -5.56 21.43 0.77
C GLU A 59 -5.17 21.10 2.22
N ARG A 60 -6.15 20.90 3.12
CA ARG A 60 -5.88 20.47 4.50
C ARG A 60 -5.20 19.10 4.57
N ILE A 61 -5.64 18.14 3.76
CA ILE A 61 -5.05 16.79 3.71
C ILE A 61 -3.61 16.85 3.17
N LYS A 62 -3.35 17.68 2.15
CA LYS A 62 -1.99 17.83 1.58
C LYS A 62 -0.99 18.34 2.62
N VAL A 63 -1.35 19.34 3.42
CA VAL A 63 -0.49 19.88 4.49
C VAL A 63 -0.11 18.79 5.49
N LEU A 64 -1.06 17.97 5.92
CA LEU A 64 -0.83 16.87 6.86
C LEU A 64 0.07 15.77 6.27
N SER A 65 0.00 15.54 4.95
CA SER A 65 0.83 14.54 4.28
C SER A 65 2.31 14.92 4.12
N SER A 66 2.64 16.20 4.28
CA SER A 66 4.01 16.73 4.10
C SER A 66 4.81 16.91 5.39
N GLU A 67 4.21 16.70 6.57
CA GLU A 67 4.91 16.86 7.86
C GLU A 67 5.71 15.63 8.30
N ASP A 68 5.55 14.49 7.62
CA ASP A 68 6.20 13.21 7.94
C ASP A 68 7.40 12.85 7.04
N SER A 69 7.98 13.82 6.30
CA SER A 69 9.15 13.62 5.41
C SER A 69 10.43 14.30 5.91
#